data_AF-A0A927YC27-F1
#
_entry.id   AF-A0A927YC27-F1
#
_cell.length_a   1.000
_cell.length_b   1.000
_cell.length_c   1.000
_cell.angle_alpha   90.00
_cell.angle_beta   90.00
_cell.angle_gamma   90.00
#
_symmetry.space_group_name_H-M   'P 1'
#
loop_
_entity.id
_entity.type
_entity.pdbx_description
1 polymer ?
#
loop_
_entity_poly.entity_id
_entity_poly.type
_entity_poly.pdbx_seq_one_letter_code
_entity_poly.pdbx_strand_id
1 'polypeptide(L)'
;MIDSRCGLHCTGCTFKEPCNCGGCIETNGHPFHGECPVAICCQDKGFVHCGECPQIPCELLTQYSCDPVHGDNPHGARIEQCKEWANK
;
A
#
# COMPACT_ATOMS: atom_id res chain seq x y z
N MET A 1 4.29 -7.58 -10.40
CA MET A 1 2.83 -7.38 -10.47
C MET A 1 2.48 -6.31 -9.45
N ILE A 2 1.63 -5.36 -9.83
CA ILE A 2 1.10 -4.35 -8.90
C ILE A 2 -0.24 -4.90 -8.38
N ASP A 3 -0.30 -5.22 -7.09
CA ASP A 3 -1.47 -5.83 -6.44
C ASP A 3 -1.97 -5.02 -5.22
N SER A 4 -1.42 -3.81 -5.04
CA SER A 4 -1.91 -2.81 -4.11
C SER A 4 -1.49 -1.40 -4.53
N ARG A 5 -2.06 -0.39 -3.87
CA ARG A 5 -1.69 1.01 -4.11
C ARG A 5 -0.43 1.43 -3.35
N CYS A 6 -0.18 0.86 -2.16
CA CYS A 6 0.82 1.35 -1.22
C CYS A 6 2.16 0.62 -1.24
N GLY A 7 2.32 -0.41 -2.08
CA GLY A 7 3.54 -1.24 -2.13
C GLY A 7 3.50 -2.48 -1.24
N LEU A 8 2.46 -2.65 -0.42
CA LEU A 8 2.28 -3.88 0.37
C LEU A 8 1.66 -4.97 -0.51
N HIS A 9 2.28 -6.14 -0.62
CA HIS A 9 1.76 -7.22 -1.46
C HIS A 9 0.50 -7.87 -0.86
N CYS A 10 -0.65 -7.69 -1.54
CA CYS A 10 -1.90 -8.34 -1.14
C CYS A 10 -1.94 -9.83 -1.50
N THR A 11 -1.17 -10.26 -2.50
CA THR A 11 -1.11 -11.65 -2.97
C THR A 11 -0.49 -12.59 -1.93
N GLY A 12 0.42 -12.09 -1.09
CA GLY A 12 1.06 -12.83 0.01
C GLY A 12 0.60 -12.41 1.41
N CYS A 13 -0.48 -11.62 1.51
CA CYS A 13 -0.92 -11.07 2.79
C CYS A 13 -1.56 -12.16 3.67
N THR A 14 -0.97 -12.44 4.83
CA THR A 14 -1.45 -13.46 5.78
C THR A 14 -2.79 -13.13 6.42
N PHE A 15 -3.23 -11.87 6.36
CA PHE A 15 -4.56 -11.46 6.82
C PHE A 15 -5.66 -11.68 5.78
N LYS A 16 -5.31 -11.98 4.52
CA LYS A 16 -6.29 -12.03 3.44
C LYS A 16 -7.38 -13.07 3.67
N GLU A 17 -6.98 -14.33 3.85
CA GLU A 17 -7.93 -15.43 4.08
C GLU A 17 -8.59 -15.35 5.47
N PRO A 18 -7.84 -15.18 6.60
CA PRO A 18 -8.45 -15.21 7.93
C PRO A 18 -9.43 -14.07 8.19
N CYS A 19 -9.24 -12.92 7.53
CA CYS A 19 -10.12 -11.76 7.69
C CYS A 19 -11.12 -11.61 6.53
N ASN A 20 -11.23 -12.60 5.64
CA ASN A 20 -12.08 -12.54 4.44
C ASN A 20 -11.89 -11.23 3.64
N CYS A 21 -10.63 -10.80 3.49
CA CYS A 21 -10.27 -9.56 2.81
C CYS A 21 -10.15 -9.81 1.30
N GLY A 22 -10.81 -9.00 0.47
CA GLY A 22 -10.66 -9.09 -1.00
C GLY A 22 -9.28 -8.67 -1.50
N GLY A 23 -8.54 -7.86 -0.71
CA GLY A 23 -7.27 -7.25 -1.10
C GLY A 23 -7.46 -5.86 -1.72
N CYS A 24 -6.39 -5.06 -1.73
CA CYS A 24 -6.44 -3.62 -2.00
C CYS A 24 -7.07 -3.25 -3.35
N ILE A 25 -6.72 -3.97 -4.43
CA ILE A 25 -7.26 -3.69 -5.78
C ILE A 25 -8.72 -4.13 -5.89
N GLU A 26 -9.02 -5.37 -5.49
CA GLU A 26 -10.37 -5.95 -5.58
C GLU A 26 -11.40 -5.17 -4.76
N THR A 27 -11.01 -4.64 -3.61
CA THR A 27 -11.90 -3.84 -2.76
C THR A 27 -11.81 -2.35 -3.01
N ASN A 28 -11.11 -1.93 -4.06
CA ASN A 28 -10.91 -0.53 -4.41
C ASN A 28 -10.44 0.34 -3.21
N GLY A 29 -9.46 -0.14 -2.46
CA GLY A 29 -8.92 0.56 -1.30
C GLY A 29 -9.69 0.34 0.01
N HIS A 30 -10.59 -0.63 0.10
CA HIS A 30 -11.35 -0.96 1.31
C HIS A 30 -11.00 -2.37 1.84
N PRO A 31 -9.79 -2.59 2.40
CA PRO A 31 -9.44 -3.88 3.04
C PRO A 31 -10.35 -4.19 4.25
N PHE A 32 -10.12 -5.33 4.89
CA PHE A 32 -10.94 -5.82 6.01
C PHE A 32 -11.10 -4.82 7.19
N HIS A 33 -10.16 -3.89 7.34
CA HIS A 33 -10.18 -2.87 8.40
C HIS A 33 -10.82 -1.55 7.96
N GLY A 34 -11.55 -1.54 6.84
CA GLY A 34 -12.21 -0.35 6.30
C GLY A 34 -11.37 0.40 5.26
N GLU A 35 -11.77 1.63 4.95
CA GLU A 35 -11.12 2.49 3.95
C GLU A 35 -9.64 2.72 4.30
N CYS A 36 -8.74 2.52 3.31
CA CYS A 36 -7.31 2.72 3.46
C CYS A 36 -6.90 4.13 2.99
N PRO A 37 -6.45 5.02 3.90
CA PRO A 37 -6.09 6.40 3.53
C PRO A 37 -5.00 6.51 2.47
N VAL A 38 -4.02 5.60 2.48
CA VAL A 38 -2.96 5.56 1.46
C VAL A 38 -3.53 5.21 0.08
N ALA A 39 -4.47 4.25 0.03
CA ALA A 39 -5.09 3.84 -1.22
C ALA A 39 -6.00 4.94 -1.78
N ILE A 40 -6.78 5.62 -0.95
CA ILE A 40 -7.63 6.73 -1.37
C ILE A 40 -6.78 7.89 -1.89
N CYS A 41 -5.75 8.31 -1.14
CA CYS A 41 -4.84 9.37 -1.58
C CYS A 41 -4.15 9.06 -2.92
N CYS A 42 -3.76 7.81 -3.15
CA CYS A 42 -3.19 7.36 -4.42
C CYS A 42 -4.20 7.49 -5.57
N GLN A 43 -5.43 7.01 -5.36
CA GLN A 43 -6.50 7.02 -6.36
C GLN A 43 -7.01 8.42 -6.70
N ASP A 44 -7.19 9.28 -5.70
CA ASP A 44 -7.62 10.68 -5.88
C ASP A 44 -6.63 11.48 -6.73
N LYS A 45 -5.33 11.12 -6.64
CA LYS A 45 -4.27 11.71 -7.46
C LYS A 45 -4.17 11.08 -8.86
N GLY A 46 -4.99 10.06 -9.16
CA GLY A 46 -5.00 9.36 -10.44
C GLY A 46 -3.84 8.39 -10.63
N PHE A 47 -3.16 7.98 -9.56
CA PHE A 47 -2.03 7.06 -9.63
C PHE A 47 -2.46 5.60 -9.52
N VAL A 48 -1.74 4.73 -10.22
CA VAL A 48 -1.91 3.27 -10.12
C VAL A 48 -1.34 2.77 -8.80
N HIS A 49 -0.19 3.29 -8.38
CA HIS A 49 0.46 3.00 -7.10
C HIS A 49 1.27 4.21 -6.62
N CYS A 50 1.61 4.25 -5.34
CA CYS A 50 2.32 5.38 -4.74
C CYS A 50 3.71 5.65 -5.34
N GLY A 51 4.28 4.69 -6.07
CA GLY A 51 5.54 4.85 -6.81
C GLY A 51 5.46 5.89 -7.93
N GLU A 52 4.28 6.16 -8.48
CA GLU A 52 4.07 7.22 -9.48
C GLU A 52 3.97 8.62 -8.83
N CYS A 53 3.87 8.69 -7.50
CA CYS A 53 3.76 9.96 -6.80
C CYS A 53 5.12 10.68 -6.81
N PRO A 54 5.20 11.93 -7.32
CA PRO A 54 6.46 12.68 -7.38
C PRO A 54 7.00 13.06 -5.99
N GLN A 55 6.21 12.88 -4.94
CA GLN A 55 6.58 13.15 -3.55
C GLN A 55 7.00 11.89 -2.79
N ILE A 56 7.25 10.75 -3.45
CA ILE A 56 7.59 9.50 -2.76
C ILE A 56 9.02 9.55 -2.13
N PRO A 57 9.20 9.13 -0.86
CA PRO A 57 8.15 8.79 0.09
C PRO A 57 7.50 10.04 0.68
N CYS A 58 6.17 10.13 0.56
CA CYS A 58 5.42 11.20 1.21
C CYS A 58 5.21 10.84 2.68
N GLU A 59 4.84 11.83 3.48
CA GLU A 59 4.62 11.65 4.92
C GLU A 59 3.60 10.55 5.23
N LEU A 60 2.46 10.55 4.53
CA LEU A 60 1.40 9.55 4.72
C LEU A 60 1.92 8.12 4.50
N LEU A 61 2.66 7.87 3.41
CA LEU A 61 3.21 6.54 3.14
C LEU A 61 4.26 6.16 4.19
N THR A 62 5.10 7.12 4.60
CA THR A 62 6.13 6.93 5.64
C THR A 62 5.52 6.56 6.98
N GLN A 63 4.46 7.26 7.41
CA GLN A 63 3.75 6.95 8.66
C GLN A 63 3.22 5.52 8.67
N TYR A 64 2.63 5.05 7.56
CA TYR A 64 2.12 3.69 7.45
C TYR A 64 3.22 2.62 7.34
N SER A 65 4.36 2.96 6.76
CA SER A 65 5.48 2.03 6.55
C SER A 65 6.38 1.92 7.79
N CYS A 66 6.45 2.97 8.60
CA CYS A 66 7.35 3.09 9.74
C CYS A 66 6.61 3.21 11.08
N ASP A 67 5.31 2.92 11.14
CA ASP A 67 4.57 2.85 12.40
C ASP A 67 5.22 1.81 13.33
N PRO A 68 5.50 2.14 14.60
CA PRO A 68 6.26 1.26 15.48
C PRO A 68 5.53 -0.04 15.88
N VAL A 69 4.23 -0.15 15.64
CA VAL A 69 3.40 -1.31 16.02
C VAL A 69 2.83 -2.03 14.80
N HIS A 70 2.41 -1.26 13.79
CA HIS A 70 1.68 -1.74 12.61
C HIS A 70 2.41 -1.44 11.29
N GLY A 71 3.64 -0.92 11.36
CA GLY A 71 4.48 -0.65 10.21
C GLY A 71 5.04 -1.90 9.57
N ASP A 72 5.84 -1.69 8.53
CA ASP A 72 6.52 -2.77 7.84
C ASP A 72 7.63 -3.37 8.70
N ASN A 73 7.99 -4.63 8.44
CA ASN A 73 9.20 -5.22 9.00
C ASN A 73 10.05 -5.81 7.86
N PRO A 74 11.13 -5.14 7.43
CA PRO A 74 11.71 -3.91 8.00
C PRO A 74 10.88 -2.65 7.68
N HIS A 75 10.99 -1.61 8.52
CA HIS A 75 10.43 -0.29 8.23
C HIS A 75 10.87 0.18 6.84
N GLY A 76 9.94 0.73 6.06
CA GLY A 76 10.23 1.18 4.70
C GLY A 76 10.00 0.13 3.60
N ALA A 77 9.68 -1.13 3.93
CA ALA A 77 9.59 -2.19 2.91
C ALA A 77 8.61 -1.86 1.77
N ARG A 78 7.42 -1.32 2.08
CA ARG A 78 6.44 -0.94 1.04
C ARG A 78 6.88 0.28 0.22
N ILE A 79 7.72 1.15 0.78
CA ILE A 79 8.30 2.30 0.08
C ILE A 79 9.29 1.81 -0.97
N GLU A 80 10.20 0.90 -0.59
CA GLU A 80 11.14 0.31 -1.54
C GLU A 80 10.39 -0.44 -2.65
N GLN A 81 9.35 -1.19 -2.31
CA GLN A 81 8.52 -1.86 -3.31
C GLN A 81 7.87 -0.87 -4.29
N CYS A 82 7.37 0.27 -3.82
CA CYS A 82 6.83 1.32 -4.69
C CYS A 82 7.89 1.89 -5.64
N LYS A 83 9.13 2.09 -5.16
CA LYS A 83 10.25 2.54 -6.02
C LYS A 83 10.59 1.51 -7.08
N GLU A 84 10.57 0.22 -6.75
CA GLU A 84 10.77 -0.84 -7.74
C GLU A 84 9.68 -0.86 -8.80
N TRP A 85 8.41 -0.66 -8.42
CA TRP A 85 7.31 -0.58 -9.38
C TRP A 85 7.41 0.65 -10.28
N ALA A 86 7.88 1.78 -9.78
CA ALA A 86 8.05 3.00 -10.57
C ALA A 86 9.12 2.88 -11.68
N ASN A 87 10.03 1.91 -11.55
CA ASN A 87 11.09 1.65 -12.52
C ASN A 87 10.73 0.57 -13.55
N LYS A 88 9.47 0.12 -13.60
CA LYS A 88 8.97 -0.90 -14.53
C LYS A 88 7.99 -0.29 -15.53
#